data_AF-A0A935YD43-F1
#
_entry.id   AF-A0A935YD43-F1
#
_cell.length_a   1.000
_cell.length_b   1.000
_cell.length_c   1.000
_cell.angle_alpha   90.00
_cell.angle_beta   90.00
_cell.angle_gamma   90.00
#
_symmetry.space_group_name_H-M   'P 1'
#
loop_
_entity.id
_entity.type
_entity.pdbx_description
1 polymer ?
#
loop_
_entity_poly.entity_id
_entity_poly.type
_entity_poly.pdbx_seq_one_letter_code
_entity_poly.pdbx_strand_id
1 'polypeptide(L)'
;MAHVFDTRLNRRGLLTGTAALAAAASLPHPAHAAAHIANLRVSTRVLEVKGKAATVMGILDDQGRHGVNMVFNGRFAARLTNGLSEETMVHWHGLTPPLAQDGVPMLSGPPLKPGDTVDYDFATRDAGTHWMHSHVGLQEQQMLRPHHPGEQCRSTTSRACGDAA
;
A
#
# COMPACT_ATOMS: atom_id res chain seq x y z
N MET A 1 -27.64 55.62 3.53
CA MET A 1 -28.85 54.86 3.93
C MET A 1 -28.41 53.44 4.26
N ALA A 2 -28.37 53.07 5.54
CA ALA A 2 -27.92 51.76 5.98
C ALA A 2 -29.09 50.77 5.95
N HIS A 3 -28.94 49.68 5.21
CA HIS A 3 -29.90 48.57 5.26
C HIS A 3 -29.74 47.84 6.60
N VAL A 4 -30.67 48.07 7.52
CA VAL A 4 -30.84 47.26 8.72
C VAL A 4 -31.48 45.94 8.28
N PHE A 5 -30.76 44.83 8.42
CA PHE A 5 -31.36 43.50 8.29
C PHE A 5 -32.25 43.26 9.51
N ASP A 6 -33.56 43.18 9.32
CA ASP A 6 -34.53 42.86 10.36
C ASP A 6 -34.55 41.34 10.60
N THR A 7 -33.85 40.88 11.64
CA THR A 7 -33.74 39.46 12.02
C THR A 7 -34.93 39.00 12.86
N ARG A 8 -36.16 39.14 12.36
CA ARG A 8 -37.34 38.54 13.02
C ARG A 8 -37.51 37.08 12.59
N LEU A 9 -37.08 36.15 13.44
CA LEU A 9 -37.38 34.72 13.29
C LEU A 9 -38.90 34.49 13.31
N ASN A 10 -39.47 34.09 12.17
CA ASN A 10 -40.89 33.76 12.03
C ASN A 10 -41.07 32.23 11.96
N ARG A 11 -42.18 31.69 12.48
CA ARG A 11 -42.53 30.25 12.46
C ARG A 11 -42.39 29.60 11.08
N ARG A 12 -42.66 30.36 10.01
CA ARG A 12 -42.46 29.90 8.63
C ARG A 12 -40.97 29.77 8.27
N GLY A 13 -40.13 30.71 8.70
CA GLY A 13 -38.68 30.62 8.51
C GLY A 13 -38.06 29.44 9.26
N LEU A 14 -38.56 29.15 10.47
CA LEU A 14 -38.13 27.96 11.23
C LEU A 14 -38.52 26.65 10.52
N LEU A 15 -39.78 26.52 10.07
CA LEU A 15 -40.27 25.32 9.39
C LEU A 15 -39.59 25.08 8.03
N THR A 16 -39.36 26.14 7.24
CA THR A 16 -38.64 26.01 5.96
C THR A 16 -37.16 25.67 6.20
N GLY A 17 -36.54 26.24 7.24
CA GLY A 17 -35.15 25.94 7.60
C GLY A 17 -34.94 24.50 8.05
N THR A 18 -35.84 23.94 8.87
CA THR A 18 -35.74 22.54 9.33
C THR A 18 -36.00 21.55 8.20
N ALA A 19 -36.92 21.86 7.28
CA ALA A 19 -37.17 21.03 6.10
C ALA A 19 -35.94 20.92 5.18
N ALA A 20 -35.21 22.03 4.98
CA ALA A 20 -34.01 22.05 4.17
C ALA A 20 -32.85 21.23 4.79
N LEU A 21 -32.67 21.28 6.11
CA LEU A 21 -31.69 20.47 6.83
C LEU A 21 -32.02 18.96 6.78
N ALA A 22 -33.30 18.60 6.91
CA ALA A 22 -33.76 17.22 6.78
C ALA A 22 -33.56 16.67 5.35
N ALA A 23 -33.78 17.50 4.33
CA ALA A 23 -33.51 17.15 2.94
C ALA A 23 -32.01 16.99 2.66
N ALA A 24 -31.14 17.81 3.27
CA ALA A 24 -29.69 17.66 3.12
C ALA A 24 -29.16 16.38 3.81
N ALA A 25 -29.73 16.00 4.95
CA ALA A 25 -29.34 14.78 5.68
C ALA A 25 -29.77 13.49 4.98
N SER A 26 -30.70 13.55 4.02
CA SER A 26 -31.15 12.41 3.23
C SER A 26 -30.37 12.22 1.92
N LEU A 27 -29.39 13.08 1.64
CA LEU A 27 -28.46 12.86 0.55
C LEU A 27 -27.51 11.70 0.89
N PRO A 28 -27.28 10.75 -0.03
CA PRO A 28 -26.29 9.70 0.14
C PRO A 28 -24.92 10.35 0.32
N HIS A 29 -24.29 10.10 1.47
CA HIS A 29 -22.91 10.50 1.68
C HIS A 29 -22.02 9.56 0.86
N PRO A 30 -20.98 10.06 0.18
CA PRO A 30 -19.99 9.20 -0.43
C PRO A 30 -19.35 8.34 0.66
N ALA A 31 -19.69 7.06 0.70
CA ALA A 31 -19.04 6.08 1.54
C ALA A 31 -17.70 5.74 0.89
N HIS A 32 -16.59 6.22 1.47
CA HIS A 32 -15.29 5.68 1.13
C HIS A 32 -15.23 4.24 1.63
N ALA A 33 -15.07 3.28 0.71
CA ALA A 33 -14.80 1.90 1.08
C ALA A 33 -13.58 1.87 2.02
N ALA A 34 -13.69 1.14 3.14
CA ALA A 34 -12.56 0.90 4.00
C ALA A 34 -11.42 0.30 3.17
N ALA A 35 -10.21 0.84 3.30
CA ALA A 35 -9.06 0.31 2.58
C ALA A 35 -8.87 -1.17 2.93
N HIS A 36 -8.77 -2.02 1.91
CA HIS A 36 -8.39 -3.42 2.10
C HIS A 36 -7.01 -3.47 2.74
N ILE A 37 -6.87 -4.16 3.88
CA ILE A 37 -5.58 -4.35 4.53
C ILE A 37 -4.82 -5.46 3.79
N ALA A 38 -3.74 -5.11 3.10
CA ALA A 38 -2.87 -6.10 2.48
C ALA A 38 -1.98 -6.76 3.54
N ASN A 39 -2.08 -8.08 3.72
CA ASN A 39 -1.12 -8.81 4.53
C ASN A 39 0.11 -9.13 3.68
N LEU A 40 1.28 -8.77 4.18
CA LEU A 40 2.57 -8.95 3.54
C LEU A 40 3.52 -9.69 4.47
N ARG A 41 4.32 -10.57 3.91
CA ARG A 41 5.35 -11.32 4.64
C ARG A 41 6.69 -11.18 3.95
N VAL A 42 7.68 -10.77 4.73
CA VAL A 42 9.08 -10.88 4.34
C VAL A 42 9.54 -12.32 4.58
N SER A 43 10.10 -12.98 3.57
CA SER A 43 10.56 -14.37 3.68
C SER A 43 11.68 -14.68 2.70
N THR A 44 12.36 -15.80 2.91
CA THR A 44 13.29 -16.37 1.93
C THR A 44 12.54 -17.25 0.94
N ARG A 45 13.09 -17.35 -0.28
CA ARG A 45 12.59 -18.20 -1.36
C ARG A 45 13.75 -18.66 -2.23
N VAL A 46 13.53 -19.71 -3.00
CA VAL A 46 14.52 -20.22 -3.96
C VAL A 46 14.13 -19.74 -5.36
N LEU A 47 15.09 -19.13 -6.04
CA LEU A 47 15.04 -18.85 -7.47
C LEU A 47 15.98 -19.80 -8.20
N GLU A 48 15.61 -20.23 -9.39
CA GLU A 48 16.55 -20.86 -10.30
C GLU A 48 17.16 -19.79 -11.22
N VAL A 49 18.49 -19.74 -11.27
CA VAL A 49 19.23 -18.83 -12.14
C VAL A 49 20.22 -19.65 -12.96
N LYS A 50 19.95 -19.79 -14.26
CA LYS A 50 20.78 -20.58 -15.20
C LYS A 50 21.03 -22.02 -14.72
N GLY A 51 19.99 -22.75 -14.30
CA GLY A 51 20.11 -24.12 -13.82
C GLY A 51 20.58 -24.27 -12.38
N LYS A 52 20.81 -23.17 -11.65
CA LYS A 52 21.31 -23.19 -10.27
C LYS A 52 20.31 -22.59 -9.30
N ALA A 53 19.99 -23.32 -8.24
CA ALA A 53 19.21 -22.81 -7.13
C ALA A 53 19.96 -21.71 -6.39
N ALA A 54 19.30 -20.58 -6.17
CA ALA A 54 19.78 -19.45 -5.41
C ALA A 54 18.72 -19.07 -4.37
N THR A 55 19.09 -19.09 -3.09
CA THR A 55 18.23 -18.59 -2.02
C THR A 55 18.28 -17.07 -2.01
N VAL A 56 17.12 -16.45 -2.08
CA VAL A 56 16.94 -15.00 -2.07
C VAL A 56 15.86 -14.61 -1.07
N MET A 57 15.81 -13.34 -0.70
CA MET A 57 14.73 -12.77 0.10
C MET A 57 13.60 -12.28 -0.82
N GLY A 58 12.47 -11.92 -0.22
CA GLY A 58 11.34 -11.35 -0.93
C GLY A 58 10.22 -10.91 -0.01
N ILE A 59 9.30 -10.15 -0.57
CA ILE A 59 8.04 -9.75 0.05
C ILE A 59 6.92 -10.36 -0.79
N LEU A 60 6.01 -11.05 -0.12
CA LEU A 60 4.89 -11.78 -0.71
C LEU A 60 3.60 -11.42 0.03
N ASP A 61 2.49 -11.41 -0.68
CA ASP A 61 1.16 -11.38 -0.03
C ASP A 61 0.72 -12.78 0.44
N ASP A 62 -0.44 -12.87 1.08
CA ASP A 62 -1.03 -14.14 1.54
C ASP A 62 -1.29 -15.15 0.41
N GLN A 63 -1.35 -14.68 -0.84
CA GLN A 63 -1.53 -15.52 -2.03
C GLN A 63 -0.19 -15.89 -2.69
N GLY A 64 0.95 -15.53 -2.08
CA GLY A 64 2.28 -15.76 -2.65
C GLY A 64 2.60 -14.87 -3.84
N ARG A 65 1.88 -13.77 -4.05
CA ARG A 65 2.11 -12.83 -5.14
C ARG A 65 3.08 -11.73 -4.73
N HIS A 66 3.81 -11.21 -5.71
CA HIS A 66 4.71 -10.08 -5.53
C HIS A 66 4.01 -8.75 -5.80
N GLY A 67 4.40 -7.73 -5.04
CA GLY A 67 3.92 -6.37 -5.22
C GLY A 67 2.53 -6.13 -4.63
N VAL A 68 2.13 -4.87 -4.60
CA VAL A 68 0.83 -4.42 -4.12
C VAL A 68 0.24 -3.44 -5.12
N ASN A 69 -1.07 -3.51 -5.32
CA ASN A 69 -1.80 -2.52 -6.10
C ASN A 69 -2.41 -1.49 -5.15
N MET A 70 -2.19 -0.21 -5.44
CA MET A 70 -2.74 0.89 -4.66
C MET A 70 -3.64 1.77 -5.53
N VAL A 71 -4.67 2.36 -4.93
CA VAL A 71 -5.57 3.30 -5.62
C VAL A 71 -4.96 4.70 -5.54
N PHE A 72 -4.86 5.42 -6.65
CA PHE A 72 -4.41 6.82 -6.64
C PHE A 72 -5.38 7.71 -5.84
N ASN A 73 -4.82 8.62 -5.03
CA ASN A 73 -5.56 9.47 -4.09
C ASN A 73 -6.45 8.66 -3.13
N GLY A 74 -6.01 7.44 -2.81
CA GLY A 74 -6.66 6.52 -1.91
C GLY A 74 -5.94 6.44 -0.56
N ARG A 75 -6.38 5.48 0.25
CA ARG A 75 -5.69 5.07 1.47
C ARG A 75 -5.11 3.69 1.24
N PHE A 76 -3.81 3.56 1.44
CA PHE A 76 -3.14 2.27 1.46
C PHE A 76 -3.02 1.78 2.90
N ALA A 77 -3.39 0.53 3.13
CA ALA A 77 -3.24 -0.13 4.43
C ALA A 77 -2.62 -1.50 4.23
N ALA A 78 -1.58 -1.82 5.01
CA ALA A 78 -0.92 -3.12 4.96
C ALA A 78 -0.41 -3.54 6.33
N ARG A 79 -0.39 -4.86 6.57
CA ARG A 79 0.24 -5.49 7.71
C ARG A 79 1.44 -6.27 7.23
N LEU A 80 2.64 -5.87 7.65
CA LEU A 80 3.89 -6.51 7.26
C LEU A 80 4.47 -7.32 8.42
N THR A 81 4.66 -8.61 8.23
CA THR A 81 5.35 -9.48 9.19
C THR A 81 6.75 -9.84 8.71
N ASN A 82 7.74 -9.70 9.60
CA ASN A 82 9.09 -10.19 9.36
C ASN A 82 9.13 -11.72 9.57
N GLY A 83 9.23 -12.48 8.49
CA GLY A 83 9.41 -13.94 8.52
C GLY A 83 10.87 -14.39 8.37
N LEU A 84 11.84 -13.48 8.38
CA LEU A 84 13.26 -13.81 8.33
C LEU A 84 13.79 -14.18 9.73
N SER A 85 14.98 -14.78 9.78
CA SER A 85 15.74 -15.02 11.01
C SER A 85 16.56 -13.81 11.46
N GLU A 86 16.50 -12.70 10.73
CA GLU A 86 17.23 -11.45 10.98
C GLU A 86 16.29 -10.25 10.98
N GLU A 87 16.76 -9.10 11.47
CA GLU A 87 15.98 -7.87 11.50
C GLU A 87 15.71 -7.34 10.09
N THR A 88 14.56 -6.68 9.87
CA THR A 88 14.23 -6.11 8.56
C THR A 88 13.42 -4.83 8.70
N MET A 89 13.40 -3.98 7.68
CA MET A 89 12.50 -2.84 7.61
C MET A 89 12.28 -2.49 6.14
N VAL A 90 11.01 -2.39 5.72
CA VAL A 90 10.65 -2.16 4.32
C VAL A 90 10.36 -0.68 4.08
N HIS A 91 11.08 -0.11 3.11
CA HIS A 91 10.90 1.23 2.59
C HIS A 91 10.04 1.24 1.32
N TRP A 92 9.23 2.28 1.14
CA TRP A 92 8.28 2.45 0.03
C TRP A 92 8.81 3.42 -1.03
N HIS A 93 9.84 2.99 -1.75
CA HIS A 93 10.57 3.84 -2.67
C HIS A 93 9.69 4.46 -3.77
N GLY A 94 9.69 5.79 -3.79
CA GLY A 94 8.97 6.61 -4.75
C GLY A 94 7.57 7.02 -4.27
N LEU A 95 7.11 6.54 -3.11
CA LEU A 95 5.94 7.06 -2.43
C LEU A 95 6.39 8.06 -1.35
N THR A 96 5.48 8.96 -0.93
CA THR A 96 5.76 9.92 0.16
C THR A 96 4.89 9.68 1.40
N PRO A 97 5.04 8.56 2.11
CA PRO A 97 4.35 8.34 3.38
C PRO A 97 4.85 9.31 4.46
N PRO A 98 4.12 9.48 5.58
CA PRO A 98 4.66 10.15 6.77
C PRO A 98 5.94 9.46 7.26
N LEU A 99 6.85 10.21 7.88
CA LEU A 99 8.18 9.73 8.31
C LEU A 99 8.15 8.39 9.07
N ALA A 100 7.21 8.24 10.00
CA ALA A 100 7.06 7.03 10.83
C ALA A 100 6.65 5.78 10.03
N GLN A 101 6.23 5.95 8.78
CA GLN A 101 5.79 4.88 7.87
C GLN A 101 6.67 4.74 6.63
N ASP A 102 7.75 5.53 6.55
CA ASP A 102 8.65 5.53 5.40
C ASP A 102 9.53 4.29 5.35
N GLY A 103 9.86 3.68 6.49
CA GLY A 103 10.59 2.43 6.55
C GLY A 103 12.11 2.56 6.45
N VAL A 104 12.67 3.68 6.92
CA VAL A 104 14.11 3.91 7.02
C VAL A 104 14.58 3.62 8.46
N PRO A 105 15.47 2.64 8.68
CA PRO A 105 15.96 2.30 10.01
C PRO A 105 16.52 3.49 10.77
N MET A 106 16.22 3.57 12.07
CA MET A 106 16.62 4.63 12.99
C MET A 106 16.02 6.02 12.70
N LEU A 107 15.37 6.21 11.54
CA LEU A 107 14.67 7.44 11.18
C LEU A 107 13.16 7.29 11.31
N SER A 108 12.59 6.24 10.70
CA SER A 108 11.18 5.87 10.83
C SER A 108 10.90 5.10 12.13
N GLY A 109 11.92 4.43 12.67
CA GLY A 109 11.82 3.61 13.89
C GLY A 109 12.92 2.54 13.96
N PRO A 110 12.92 1.69 15.01
CA PRO A 110 13.80 0.53 15.07
C PRO A 110 13.39 -0.54 14.04
N PRO A 111 14.34 -1.31 13.47
CA PRO A 111 14.04 -2.47 12.63
C PRO A 111 13.10 -3.48 13.31
N LEU A 112 12.33 -4.21 12.50
CA LEU A 112 11.46 -5.30 12.94
C LEU A 112 12.32 -6.52 13.27
N LYS A 113 12.18 -7.06 14.48
CA LYS A 113 12.84 -8.32 14.84
C LYS A 113 12.19 -9.50 14.14
N PRO A 114 12.85 -10.67 14.10
CA PRO A 114 12.23 -11.90 13.60
C PRO A 114 10.87 -12.15 14.25
N GLY A 115 9.83 -12.31 13.43
CA GLY A 115 8.44 -12.53 13.87
C GLY A 115 7.63 -11.27 14.14
N ASP A 116 8.27 -10.10 14.27
CA ASP A 116 7.57 -8.83 14.54
C ASP A 116 6.68 -8.44 13.35
N THR A 117 5.65 -7.65 13.66
CA THR A 117 4.68 -7.16 12.69
C THR A 117 4.48 -5.65 12.85
N VAL A 118 4.36 -4.95 11.73
CA VAL A 118 4.05 -3.51 11.68
C VAL A 118 2.90 -3.26 10.72
N ASP A 119 2.07 -2.27 11.07
CA ASP A 119 0.98 -1.82 10.21
C ASP A 119 1.37 -0.50 9.52
N TYR A 120 1.19 -0.46 8.20
CA TYR A 120 1.29 0.74 7.38
C TYR A 120 -0.12 1.24 7.03
N ASP A 121 -0.29 2.55 7.06
CA ASP A 121 -1.52 3.29 6.82
C ASP A 121 -1.22 4.72 6.34
N PHE A 122 -1.17 4.93 5.03
CA PHE A 122 -0.89 6.25 4.48
C PHE A 122 -1.70 6.57 3.21
N ALA A 123 -1.84 7.86 2.92
CA ALA A 123 -2.50 8.34 1.72
C ALA A 123 -1.57 8.20 0.51
N THR A 124 -2.08 7.67 -0.60
CA THR A 124 -1.33 7.48 -1.84
C THR A 124 -1.52 8.68 -2.75
N ARG A 125 -0.50 9.51 -2.86
CA ARG A 125 -0.54 10.79 -3.60
C ARG A 125 0.13 10.74 -4.95
N ASP A 126 0.94 9.72 -5.19
CA ASP A 126 1.72 9.56 -6.40
C ASP A 126 1.10 8.45 -7.25
N ALA A 127 0.94 8.73 -8.55
CA ALA A 127 0.52 7.73 -9.53
C ALA A 127 1.75 7.20 -10.26
N GLY A 128 1.85 5.88 -10.42
CA GLY A 128 2.92 5.27 -11.17
C GLY A 128 3.26 3.86 -10.70
N THR A 129 4.41 3.39 -11.17
CA THR A 129 5.01 2.14 -10.70
C THR A 129 6.11 2.49 -9.73
N HIS A 130 5.90 2.10 -8.48
CA HIS A 130 6.83 2.27 -7.37
C HIS A 130 7.37 0.91 -6.96
N TRP A 131 8.29 0.89 -5.99
CA TRP A 131 8.93 -0.32 -5.52
C TRP A 131 9.11 -0.24 -4.01
N MET A 132 9.34 -1.39 -3.39
CA MET A 132 9.58 -1.50 -1.97
C MET A 132 10.86 -2.31 -1.75
N HIS A 133 11.68 -1.96 -0.77
CA HIS A 133 12.90 -2.72 -0.49
C HIS A 133 13.34 -2.56 0.95
N SER A 134 14.23 -3.43 1.43
CA SER A 134 14.80 -3.26 2.76
C SER A 134 15.92 -2.22 2.76
N HIS A 135 16.00 -1.44 3.84
CA HIS A 135 17.13 -0.56 4.16
C HIS A 135 18.05 -1.14 5.24
N VAL A 136 17.86 -2.41 5.63
CA VAL A 136 18.70 -3.08 6.62
C VAL A 136 19.81 -3.87 5.91
N GLY A 137 21.06 -3.58 6.26
CA GLY A 137 22.24 -4.31 5.79
C GLY A 137 22.35 -4.37 4.26
N LEU A 138 22.51 -5.59 3.73
CA LEU A 138 22.59 -5.87 2.29
C LEU A 138 21.35 -6.63 1.77
N GLN A 139 20.22 -6.50 2.46
CA GLN A 139 19.01 -7.28 2.14
C GLN A 139 18.42 -6.92 0.77
N GLU A 140 18.57 -5.66 0.32
CA GLU A 140 18.17 -5.27 -1.04
C GLU A 140 18.93 -6.07 -2.10
N GLN A 141 20.26 -6.23 -1.93
CA GLN A 141 21.12 -7.02 -2.81
C GLN A 141 20.78 -8.52 -2.74
N GLN A 142 20.26 -8.99 -1.61
CA GLN A 142 19.70 -10.34 -1.44
C GLN A 142 18.28 -10.48 -1.99
N MET A 143 17.80 -9.49 -2.76
CA MET A 143 16.50 -9.43 -3.43
C MET A 143 15.30 -9.23 -2.53
N LEU A 144 15.47 -8.64 -1.34
CA LEU A 144 14.34 -8.12 -0.56
C LEU A 144 13.81 -6.84 -1.23
N ARG A 145 13.16 -7.06 -2.38
CA ARG A 145 12.49 -6.12 -3.27
C ARG A 145 11.53 -6.89 -4.18
N PRO A 146 10.50 -6.27 -4.77
CA PRO A 146 9.70 -6.90 -5.81
C PRO A 146 10.60 -7.38 -6.96
N HIS A 147 10.48 -8.66 -7.29
CA HIS A 147 11.08 -9.20 -8.50
C HIS A 147 10.25 -8.72 -9.69
N HIS A 148 10.79 -7.84 -10.53
CA HIS A 148 10.26 -7.66 -11.88
C HIS A 148 10.36 -9.01 -12.61
N PRO A 149 9.25 -9.61 -13.09
CA PRO A 149 9.35 -10.74 -14.00
C PRO A 149 9.93 -10.23 -15.32
N GLY A 150 11.25 -10.13 -15.39
CA GLY A 150 11.96 -10.23 -16.66
C GLY A 150 11.77 -11.65 -17.16
N GLU A 151 11.23 -11.77 -18.37
CA GLU A 151 11.07 -13.02 -19.15
C GLU A 151 9.86 -13.90 -18.80
N GLN A 152 8.66 -13.32 -18.94
CA GLN A 152 7.60 -14.09 -19.60
C GLN A 152 7.86 -14.02 -21.11
N CYS A 153 8.01 -15.19 -21.72
CA CYS A 153 8.20 -15.42 -23.16
C CYS A 153 7.56 -14.34 -24.05
N ARG A 154 8.37 -13.38 -24.55
CA ARG A 154 7.94 -12.44 -25.60
C ARG A 154 8.30 -13.02 -26.95
N SER A 155 7.57 -14.07 -27.34
CA SER A 155 7.58 -14.58 -28.71
C SER A 155 6.16 -14.48 -29.25
N THR A 156 5.96 -13.65 -30.28
CA THR A 156 4.72 -13.62 -31.09
C THR A 156 4.57 -14.88 -31.97
N THR A 157 5.43 -15.88 -31.81
CA THR A 157 5.37 -17.16 -32.51
C THR A 157 5.17 -18.31 -31.53
N SER A 158 4.12 -19.10 -31.76
CA SER A 158 3.56 -20.12 -30.86
C SER A 158 4.42 -21.39 -30.66
N ARG A 159 5.74 -21.32 -30.81
CA ARG A 159 6.58 -22.53 -30.95
C ARG A 159 7.67 -22.72 -29.89
N ALA A 160 7.66 -21.93 -28.80
CA ALA A 160 8.65 -22.06 -27.73
C ALA A 160 8.05 -22.24 -26.32
N CYS A 161 6.80 -22.72 -26.22
CA CYS A 161 6.31 -23.36 -25.00
C CYS A 161 6.32 -24.86 -25.23
N GLY A 162 7.49 -25.48 -25.03
CA GLY A 162 7.67 -26.92 -25.07
C GLY A 162 8.50 -27.35 -23.87
N ASP A 163 7.86 -28.14 -23.01
CA ASP A 163 8.43 -29.18 -22.15
C ASP A 163 9.28 -28.75 -20.95
N ALA A 164 8.62 -28.67 -19.79
CA ALA A 164 9.20 -29.13 -18.54
C ALA A 164 8.09 -29.83 -17.74
N ALA A 165 8.11 -31.16 -17.79
CA ALA A 165 7.49 -32.04 -16.80
C ALA A 165 8.27 -31.99 -15.48
#